data_AF-A0A914TSS2-F1
#
_entry.id   AF-A0A914TSS2-F1
#
_cell.length_a   1.000
_cell.length_b   1.000
_cell.length_c   1.000
_cell.angle_alpha   90.00
_cell.angle_beta   90.00
_cell.angle_gamma   90.00
#
_symmetry.space_group_name_H-M   'P 1'
#
loop_
_entity.id
_entity.type
_entity.pdbx_description
1 polymer ?
#
loop_
_entity_poly.entity_id
_entity_poly.type
_entity_poly.pdbx_seq_one_letter_code
_entity_poly.pdbx_strand_id
1 'polypeptide(L)'
;GEEIYSEGQIWTDKHIRYQCVESGVTRVLGCIDDGGLFIELGRDLLMQGVVHRCYKVNNTTFYHRFQCEERSLHDCLVNAPTPRRVRNVYNRKA
;
A
#
# COMPACT_ATOMS: atom_id res chain seq x y z
N GLY A 1 0.13 -21.90 14.03
CA GLY A 1 -0.28 -22.80 12.93
C GLY A 1 -0.09 -22.04 11.66
N GLU A 2 0.35 -22.71 10.59
CA GLU A 2 0.38 -22.11 9.25
C GLU A 2 -1.07 -21.97 8.76
N GLU A 3 -1.48 -20.78 8.34
CA GLU A 3 -2.83 -20.56 7.83
C GLU A 3 -2.90 -21.04 6.37
N ILE A 4 -3.84 -21.94 6.09
CA ILE A 4 -4.09 -22.49 4.75
C ILE A 4 -5.31 -21.77 4.17
N TYR A 5 -5.17 -21.19 2.98
CA TYR A 5 -6.25 -20.46 2.29
C TYR A 5 -6.71 -21.21 1.04
N SER A 6 -8.02 -21.29 0.85
CA SER A 6 -8.62 -21.87 -0.35
C SER A 6 -8.41 -20.99 -1.58
N GLU A 7 -8.37 -21.58 -2.77
CA GLU A 7 -8.34 -20.80 -4.02
C GLU A 7 -9.53 -19.82 -4.09
N GLY A 8 -9.25 -18.61 -4.55
CA GLY A 8 -10.20 -17.49 -4.58
C GLY A 8 -10.40 -16.79 -3.23
N GLN A 9 -9.98 -17.38 -2.10
CA GLN A 9 -10.14 -16.78 -0.78
C GLN A 9 -9.38 -15.45 -0.68
N ILE A 10 -10.04 -14.45 -0.10
CA ILE A 10 -9.48 -13.13 0.14
C ILE A 10 -9.36 -12.91 1.65
N TRP A 11 -8.18 -12.49 2.09
CA TRP A 11 -7.94 -12.13 3.48
C TRP A 11 -7.12 -10.85 3.56
N THR A 12 -7.03 -10.31 4.77
CA THR A 12 -6.19 -9.16 5.08
C THR A 12 -5.20 -9.61 6.14
N ASP A 13 -3.91 -9.39 5.88
CA ASP A 13 -2.88 -9.42 6.92
C ASP A 13 -2.31 -8.01 7.09
N LYS A 14 -2.40 -7.50 8.33
CA LYS A 14 -2.18 -6.09 8.67
C LYS A 14 -3.04 -5.17 7.78
N HIS A 15 -2.40 -4.43 6.88
CA HIS A 15 -3.06 -3.53 5.96
C HIS A 15 -3.07 -4.04 4.52
N ILE A 16 -2.57 -5.25 4.25
CA ILE A 16 -2.45 -5.74 2.87
C ILE A 16 -3.53 -6.76 2.61
N ARG A 17 -4.28 -6.57 1.51
CA ARG A 17 -5.34 -7.45 1.08
C ARG A 17 -4.83 -8.39 0.00
N TYR A 18 -4.95 -9.69 0.27
CA TYR A 18 -4.43 -10.76 -0.56
C TYR A 18 -5.57 -11.60 -1.15
N GLN A 19 -5.26 -12.29 -2.23
CA GLN A 19 -6.07 -13.36 -2.77
C GLN A 19 -5.19 -14.59 -2.99
N CYS A 20 -5.66 -15.76 -2.54
CA CYS A 20 -5.07 -17.04 -2.91
C CYS A 20 -5.55 -17.32 -4.33
N VAL A 21 -4.62 -17.38 -5.29
CA VAL A 21 -4.93 -17.78 -6.66
C VAL A 21 -4.44 -19.21 -6.87
N GLU A 22 -4.72 -19.76 -8.05
CA GLU A 22 -4.40 -21.15 -8.38
C GLU A 22 -2.93 -21.50 -8.07
N SER A 23 -2.70 -22.75 -7.69
CA SER A 23 -1.35 -23.30 -7.44
C SER A 23 -0.61 -22.66 -6.25
N GLY A 24 -1.33 -22.17 -5.23
CA GLY A 24 -0.73 -21.66 -3.99
C GLY A 24 -0.03 -20.31 -4.12
N VAL A 25 -0.24 -19.61 -5.24
CA VAL A 25 0.30 -18.27 -5.45
C VAL A 25 -0.60 -17.26 -4.72
N THR A 26 0.02 -16.29 -4.06
CA THR A 26 -0.71 -15.19 -3.41
C THR A 26 -0.59 -13.91 -4.24
N ARG A 27 -1.74 -13.33 -4.58
CA ARG A 27 -1.83 -12.05 -5.28
C ARG A 27 -2.15 -10.95 -4.29
N VAL A 28 -1.36 -9.87 -4.29
CA VAL A 28 -1.71 -8.64 -3.58
C VAL A 28 -2.76 -7.89 -4.42
N LEU A 29 -3.92 -7.62 -3.82
CA LEU A 29 -4.98 -6.82 -4.44
C LEU A 29 -4.81 -5.33 -4.16
N GLY A 30 -4.39 -5.00 -2.94
CA GLY A 30 -4.27 -3.62 -2.48
C GLY A 30 -4.06 -3.55 -0.99
N CYS A 31 -4.39 -2.41 -0.42
CA CYS A 31 -4.29 -2.13 0.99
C CYS A 31 -5.67 -1.78 1.56
N ILE A 32 -5.84 -1.98 2.86
CA ILE A 32 -7.05 -1.57 3.59
C ILE A 32 -6.65 -0.77 4.83
N ASP A 33 -7.31 0.37 5.05
CA ASP A 33 -7.09 1.14 6.27
C ASP A 33 -7.88 0.58 7.47
N ASP A 34 -7.70 1.18 8.65
CA ASP A 34 -8.37 0.78 9.88
C ASP A 34 -9.90 0.95 9.82
N GLY A 35 -10.40 1.80 8.92
CA GLY A 35 -11.82 2.06 8.69
C GLY A 35 -12.44 1.22 7.57
N GLY A 36 -11.67 0.35 6.92
CA GLY A 36 -12.13 -0.49 5.82
C GLY A 36 -12.02 0.13 4.43
N LEU A 37 -11.40 1.32 4.28
CA LEU A 37 -11.14 1.93 2.98
C LEU A 37 -10.17 1.03 2.19
N PHE A 38 -10.61 0.56 1.02
CA PHE A 38 -9.76 -0.18 0.11
C PHE A 38 -8.99 0.75 -0.83
N ILE A 39 -7.68 0.55 -0.92
CA ILE A 39 -6.76 1.27 -1.82
C ILE A 39 -6.12 0.26 -2.75
N GLU A 40 -6.39 0.36 -4.05
CA GLU A 40 -5.77 -0.53 -5.06
C GLU A 40 -4.24 -0.41 -5.05
N LEU A 41 -3.55 -1.54 -5.29
CA LEU A 41 -2.08 -1.55 -5.36
C LEU A 41 -1.57 -0.56 -6.41
N GLY A 42 -0.65 0.33 -6.01
CA GLY A 42 -0.09 1.39 -6.85
C GLY A 42 -0.86 2.70 -6.80
N ARG A 43 -1.93 2.79 -5.99
CA ARG A 43 -2.70 4.03 -5.82
C ARG A 43 -2.31 4.78 -4.55
N ASP A 44 -2.42 6.10 -4.67
CA ASP A 44 -2.39 7.06 -3.57
C ASP A 44 -3.75 7.80 -3.58
N LEU A 45 -4.30 8.09 -2.40
CA LEU A 45 -5.59 8.77 -2.22
C LEU A 45 -5.43 9.87 -1.16
N LEU A 46 -6.08 11.01 -1.36
CA LEU A 46 -6.24 12.05 -0.33
C LEU A 46 -7.70 12.06 0.10
N MET A 47 -7.97 11.77 1.37
CA MET A 47 -9.31 11.74 1.92
C MET A 47 -9.30 12.39 3.30
N GLN A 48 -10.14 13.41 3.51
CA GLN A 48 -10.28 14.11 4.79
C GLN A 48 -8.94 14.60 5.37
N GLY A 49 -8.06 15.14 4.51
CA GLY A 49 -6.73 15.62 4.93
C GLY A 49 -5.71 14.52 5.21
N VAL A 50 -6.03 13.25 4.95
CA VAL A 50 -5.10 12.13 5.13
C VAL A 50 -4.74 11.55 3.77
N VAL A 51 -3.45 11.39 3.50
CA VAL A 51 -2.97 10.64 2.35
C VAL A 51 -2.86 9.17 2.73
N HIS A 52 -3.45 8.30 1.91
CA HIS A 52 -3.34 6.85 2.00
C HIS A 52 -2.58 6.33 0.78
N ARG A 53 -1.53 5.56 0.99
CA ARG A 53 -0.65 5.06 -0.07
C ARG A 53 -0.57 3.55 -0.01
N CYS A 54 -0.81 2.88 -1.14
CA CYS A 54 -0.58 1.45 -1.30
C CYS A 54 0.41 1.23 -2.42
N TYR A 55 1.63 0.83 -2.11
CA TYR A 55 2.68 0.71 -3.12
C TYR A 55 3.61 -0.47 -2.85
N LYS A 56 4.30 -0.93 -3.91
CA LYS A 56 5.23 -2.05 -3.84
C LYS A 56 6.66 -1.56 -4.02
N VAL A 57 7.58 -2.02 -3.16
CA VAL A 57 9.02 -1.87 -3.35
C VAL A 57 9.62 -3.26 -3.42
N ASN A 58 10.23 -3.61 -4.55
CA ASN A 58 10.65 -4.98 -4.87
C ASN A 58 9.49 -5.96 -4.71
N ASN A 59 9.57 -6.92 -3.78
CA ASN A 59 8.50 -7.88 -3.51
C ASN A 59 7.66 -7.55 -2.25
N THR A 60 7.90 -6.40 -1.62
CA THR A 60 7.19 -6.02 -0.39
C THR A 60 6.18 -4.92 -0.68
N THR A 61 4.93 -5.16 -0.29
CA THR A 61 3.86 -4.17 -0.33
C THR A 61 3.85 -3.36 0.96
N PHE A 62 3.70 -2.04 0.83
CA PHE A 62 3.65 -1.09 1.93
C PHE A 62 2.32 -0.34 1.88
N TYR A 63 1.71 -0.22 3.05
CA TYR A 63 0.68 0.76 3.31
C TYR A 63 1.28 1.88 4.16
N HIS A 64 1.17 3.12 3.70
CA HIS A 64 1.54 4.31 4.47
C HIS A 64 0.38 5.30 4.53
N ARG A 65 0.21 5.91 5.70
CA ARG A 65 -0.72 7.04 5.90
C ARG A 65 -0.03 8.20 6.59
N PHE A 66 -0.38 9.43 6.20
CA PHE A 66 0.10 10.64 6.86
C PHE A 66 -0.89 11.79 6.67
N GLN A 67 -0.91 12.71 7.64
CA GLN A 67 -1.69 13.95 7.55
C GLN A 67 -1.08 14.88 6.50
N CYS A 68 -1.93 15.53 5.73
CA CYS A 68 -1.57 16.52 4.74
C CYS A 68 -2.65 17.63 4.70
N GLU A 69 -2.22 18.86 4.97
CA GLU A 69 -3.09 20.04 4.95
C GLU A 69 -3.11 20.75 3.59
N GLU A 70 -2.42 20.18 2.60
CA GLU A 70 -2.36 20.74 1.24
C GLU A 70 -3.70 20.59 0.51
N ARG A 71 -3.89 21.43 -0.50
CA ARG A 71 -5.14 21.47 -1.27
C ARG A 71 -5.32 20.28 -2.21
N SER A 72 -4.23 19.57 -2.55
CA SER A 72 -4.27 18.47 -3.51
C SER A 72 -3.37 17.30 -3.13
N LEU A 73 -3.73 16.11 -3.59
CA LEU A 73 -2.92 14.90 -3.43
C LEU A 73 -1.51 15.06 -4.05
N HIS A 74 -1.40 15.76 -5.19
CA HIS A 74 -0.12 15.98 -5.84
C HIS A 74 0.84 16.74 -4.93
N ASP A 75 0.37 17.86 -4.37
CA ASP A 75 1.16 18.70 -3.46
C ASP A 75 1.56 17.90 -2.22
N CYS A 76 0.64 17.13 -1.65
CA CYS A 76 0.93 16.25 -0.52
C CYS A 76 2.06 15.26 -0.81
N LEU A 77 2.07 14.64 -2.00
CA LEU A 77 3.06 13.62 -2.34
C LEU A 77 4.43 14.21 -2.64
N VAL A 78 4.48 15.38 -3.28
CA VAL A 78 5.74 16.11 -3.57
C VAL A 78 6.38 16.63 -2.29
N ASN A 79 5.56 17.15 -1.36
CA ASN A 79 6.03 17.70 -0.09
C ASN A 79 6.14 16.64 1.03
N ALA A 80 5.75 15.39 0.76
CA ALA A 80 5.76 14.35 1.77
C ALA A 80 7.16 14.15 2.34
N PRO A 81 7.31 14.01 3.67
CA PRO A 81 8.57 13.60 4.27
C PRO A 81 8.91 12.19 3.76
N THR A 82 9.76 12.09 2.73
CA THR A 82 10.15 10.80 2.15
C THR A 82 10.71 9.89 3.26
N PRO A 83 10.18 8.66 3.44
CA PRO A 83 10.81 7.69 4.33
C PRO A 83 12.25 7.46 3.87
N ARG A 84 13.24 7.52 4.80
CA ARG A 84 14.68 7.39 4.47
C ARG A 84 15.00 6.19 3.57
N ARG A 85 14.21 5.11 3.63
CA ARG A 85 14.39 3.90 2.80
C ARG A 85 14.09 4.09 1.30
N VAL A 86 13.23 5.03 0.92
CA VAL A 86 12.86 5.28 -0.50
C VAL A 86 13.90 6.15 -1.22
N ARG A 87 14.60 7.04 -0.49
CA ARG A 87 15.71 7.85 -1.03
C ARG A 87 16.81 6.99 -1.66
N ASN A 88 17.12 5.84 -1.05
CA ASN A 88 18.16 4.92 -1.55
C ASN A 88 17.78 4.10 -2.78
N VAL A 89 16.50 4.08 -3.18
CA VAL A 89 16.05 3.42 -4.42
C VAL A 89 16.14 4.39 -5.60
N TYR A 90 15.77 5.66 -5.39
CA TYR A 90 15.93 6.70 -6.41
C TYR A 90 17.41 7.06 -6.65
N ASN A 91 18.23 7.19 -5.60
CA ASN A 91 19.67 7.48 -5.74
C ASN A 91 20.51 6.32 -6.29
N ARG A 92 19.93 5.13 -6.48
CA ARG A 92 20.60 4.00 -7.15
C ARG A 92 20.27 3.87 -8.64
N LYS A 93 19.46 4.78 -9.18
CA LYS A 93 19.18 4.92 -10.61
C LYS A 93 19.81 6.18 -11.23
N ALA A 94 20.79 6.79 -10.56
CA ALA A 94 21.63 7.86 -11.09
C ALA A 94 23.01 7.29 -11.47
#